data_AF-A0A1F0V2I8-F1
#
_entry.id   AF-A0A1F0V2I8-F1
#
_cell.length_a   1.000
_cell.length_b   1.000
_cell.length_c   1.000
_cell.angle_alpha   90.00
_cell.angle_beta   90.00
_cell.angle_gamma   90.00
#
_symmetry.space_group_name_H-M   'P 1'
#
loop_
_entity.id
_entity.type
_entity.pdbx_description
1 polymer ?
#
loop_
_entity_poly.entity_id
_entity_poly.type
_entity_poly.pdbx_seq_one_letter_code
_entity_poly.pdbx_strand_id
1 'polypeptide(L)'
;MKEFPLSFVLVYFIIVNVLGLVLFGIDKWKAQHAQWRISEPTLLTVAAIGGSIGSWLGMKVWHHKTLHKKFKYGIPLIMMAQFALLLFALYKANSV
;
A
#
# COMPACT_ATOMS: atom_id res chain seq x y z
N MET A 1 -8.99 8.26 -28.23
CA MET A 1 -8.00 7.69 -27.30
C MET A 1 -7.87 8.70 -26.16
N LYS A 2 -8.47 8.42 -24.99
CA LYS A 2 -8.37 9.32 -23.84
C LYS A 2 -7.03 9.05 -23.17
N GLU A 3 -6.06 9.90 -23.45
CA GLU A 3 -4.84 10.01 -22.64
C GLU A 3 -5.31 10.26 -21.20
N PHE A 4 -5.27 9.25 -20.33
CA PHE A 4 -5.41 9.51 -18.90
C PHE A 4 -4.21 10.37 -18.52
N PRO A 5 -4.40 11.65 -18.17
CA PRO A 5 -3.26 12.51 -17.89
C PRO A 5 -2.51 11.88 -16.72
N LEU A 6 -1.21 11.66 -16.89
CA LEU A 6 -0.33 11.02 -15.91
C LEU A 6 -0.52 11.61 -14.49
N SER A 7 -0.91 12.89 -14.43
CA SER A 7 -1.35 13.63 -13.24
C SER A 7 -2.44 12.93 -12.43
N PHE A 8 -3.47 12.36 -13.04
CA PHE A 8 -4.55 11.67 -12.33
C PHE A 8 -4.06 10.38 -11.67
N VAL A 9 -3.19 9.63 -12.36
CA VAL A 9 -2.57 8.40 -11.84
C VAL A 9 -1.65 8.74 -10.65
N LEU A 10 -0.86 9.81 -10.78
CA LEU A 10 0.01 10.30 -9.69
C LEU A 10 -0.79 10.74 -8.47
N VAL A 11 -1.86 11.51 -8.64
CA VAL A 11 -2.72 11.96 -7.54
C VAL A 11 -3.39 10.77 -6.84
N TYR A 12 -3.92 9.82 -7.60
CA TYR A 12 -4.46 8.58 -7.05
C TYR A 12 -3.40 7.83 -6.24
N PHE A 13 -2.19 7.67 -6.79
CA PHE A 13 -1.10 6.97 -6.11
C PHE A 13 -0.69 7.65 -4.79
N ILE A 14 -0.61 8.98 -4.77
CA ILE A 14 -0.31 9.75 -3.56
C ILE A 14 -1.40 9.54 -2.50
N ILE A 15 -2.67 9.66 -2.88
CA ILE A 15 -3.80 9.50 -1.95
C ILE A 15 -3.81 8.09 -1.33
N VAL A 16 -3.63 7.06 -2.14
CA VAL A 16 -3.66 5.66 -1.64
C VAL A 16 -2.44 5.38 -0.74
N ASN A 17 -1.28 5.97 -1.01
CA ASN A 17 -0.12 5.86 -0.11
C ASN A 17 -0.33 6.61 1.21
N VAL A 18 -0.91 7.81 1.18
CA VAL A 18 -1.25 8.55 2.40
C VAL A 18 -2.27 7.77 3.22
N LEU A 19 -3.31 7.20 2.59
CA LEU A 19 -4.29 6.35 3.26
C LEU A 19 -3.64 5.14 3.94
N GLY A 20 -2.73 4.45 3.25
CA GLY A 20 -1.96 3.34 3.82
C GLY A 20 -1.17 3.75 5.07
N LEU A 21 -0.52 4.91 5.03
CA LEU A 21 0.25 5.43 6.17
C LEU A 21 -0.66 5.80 7.35
N VAL A 22 -1.77 6.49 7.08
CA VAL A 22 -2.75 6.91 8.08
C VAL A 22 -3.39 5.70 8.76
N LEU A 23 -3.75 4.66 8.02
CA LEU A 23 -4.30 3.42 8.57
C LEU A 23 -3.35 2.75 9.57
N PHE A 24 -2.05 2.70 9.27
CA PHE A 24 -1.04 2.20 10.20
C PHE A 24 -0.89 3.11 11.44
N GLY A 25 -1.01 4.42 11.27
CA GLY A 25 -1.03 5.37 12.39
C GLY A 25 -2.25 5.19 13.29
N ILE A 26 -3.44 5.02 12.70
CA ILE A 26 -4.69 4.76 13.43
C ILE A 26 -4.58 3.43 14.16
N ASP A 27 -4.01 2.38 13.56
CA ASP A 27 -3.82 1.10 14.24
C ASP A 27 -2.97 1.24 15.51
N LYS A 28 -1.87 2.01 15.45
CA LYS A 28 -1.05 2.32 16.63
C LYS A 28 -1.83 3.15 17.66
N TRP A 29 -2.55 4.17 17.23
CA TRP A 29 -3.35 5.01 18.12
C TRP A 29 -4.42 4.18 18.85
N LYS A 30 -5.10 3.28 18.14
CA LYS A 30 -6.07 2.35 18.72
C LYS A 30 -5.43 1.36 19.69
N ALA A 31 -4.22 0.88 19.38
CA ALA A 31 -3.46 0.02 20.30
C ALA A 31 -3.07 0.74 21.60
N GLN A 32 -2.82 2.05 21.56
CA GLN A 32 -2.54 2.86 22.75
C GLN A 32 -3.80 3.19 23.56
N HIS A 33 -4.95 3.34 22.92
CA HIS A 33 -6.23 3.68 23.57
C HIS A 33 -7.07 2.45 23.97
N ALA A 34 -6.47 1.25 23.97
CA ALA A 34 -7.14 -0.04 24.25
C ALA A 34 -8.43 -0.26 23.44
N GLN A 35 -8.50 0.31 22.24
CA GLN A 35 -9.63 0.17 21.32
C GLN A 35 -9.47 -1.07 20.45
N TRP A 36 -10.56 -1.51 19.80
CA TRP A 36 -10.54 -2.60 18.84
C TRP A 36 -9.53 -2.33 17.71
N ARG A 37 -8.52 -3.21 17.61
CA ARG A 37 -7.44 -3.13 16.60
C ARG A 37 -7.99 -3.36 15.19
N ILE A 38 -7.33 -2.78 14.18
CA ILE A 38 -7.73 -2.97 12.79
C ILE A 38 -7.35 -4.37 12.34
N SER A 39 -8.27 -5.03 11.65
CA SER A 39 -8.07 -6.36 11.10
C SER A 39 -6.90 -6.37 10.12
N GLU A 40 -5.96 -7.30 10.32
CA GLU A 40 -4.81 -7.53 9.45
C GLU A 40 -5.14 -7.63 7.94
N PRO A 41 -6.22 -8.33 7.52
CA PRO A 41 -6.57 -8.38 6.10
C PRO A 41 -6.91 -7.00 5.52
N THR A 42 -7.54 -6.10 6.28
CA THR A 42 -7.93 -4.77 5.78
C THR A 42 -6.72 -3.92 5.40
N LEU A 43 -5.67 -3.95 6.24
CA LEU A 43 -4.40 -3.28 5.97
C LEU A 43 -3.69 -3.88 4.74
N LEU A 44 -3.75 -5.20 4.58
CA LEU A 44 -3.21 -5.89 3.40
C LEU A 44 -4.00 -5.56 2.13
N THR A 45 -5.32 -5.46 2.20
CA THR A 45 -6.17 -5.07 1.06
C THR A 45 -5.85 -3.64 0.61
N VAL A 46 -5.65 -2.70 1.53
CA VAL A 46 -5.26 -1.32 1.19
C VAL A 46 -3.86 -1.28 0.57
N ALA A 47 -2.92 -2.08 1.07
CA ALA A 47 -1.63 -2.26 0.42
C ALA A 47 -1.77 -2.82 -1.00
N ALA A 48 -2.68 -3.78 -1.21
CA ALA A 48 -2.95 -4.40 -2.51
C ALA A 48 -3.61 -3.46 -3.53
N ILE A 49 -4.47 -2.54 -3.08
CA ILE A 49 -5.15 -1.57 -3.94
C ILE A 49 -4.20 -0.47 -4.47
N GLY A 50 -3.04 -0.29 -3.83
CA GLY A 50 -2.02 0.67 -4.26
C GLY A 50 -1.33 1.44 -3.14
N GLY A 51 -1.62 1.11 -1.88
CA GLY A 51 -1.00 1.73 -0.72
C GLY A 51 0.25 1.00 -0.25
N SER A 52 0.86 0.17 -1.08
CA SER A 52 1.98 -0.71 -0.70
C SER A 52 3.16 0.08 -0.11
N ILE A 53 3.54 1.19 -0.74
CA ILE A 53 4.65 2.06 -0.27
C ILE A 53 4.26 2.79 1.03
N GLY A 54 3.05 3.34 1.10
CA GLY A 54 2.52 4.04 2.27
C GLY A 54 2.33 3.14 3.48
N SER A 55 1.86 1.92 3.27
CA SER A 55 1.73 0.85 4.27
C SER A 55 3.10 0.36 4.74
N TRP A 56 4.08 0.23 3.83
CA TRP A 56 5.45 -0.12 4.18
C TRP A 56 6.14 0.97 5.01
N LEU A 57 5.99 2.23 4.61
CA LEU A 57 6.45 3.39 5.38
C LEU A 57 5.74 3.46 6.74
N GLY A 58 4.42 3.26 6.78
CA GLY A 58 3.63 3.22 8.00
C GLY A 58 4.15 2.17 9.00
N MET A 59 4.43 0.95 8.55
CA MET A 59 5.07 -0.08 9.38
C MET A 59 6.43 0.36 9.93
N LYS A 60 7.27 0.95 9.07
CA LYS A 60 8.65 1.31 9.42
C LYS A 60 8.70 2.52 10.37
N VAL A 61 7.87 3.54 10.14
CA VAL A 61 7.76 4.74 10.98
C VAL A 61 7.25 4.37 12.37
N TRP A 62 6.19 3.56 12.42
CA TRP A 62 5.53 3.27 13.69
C TRP A 62 6.16 2.14 14.49
N HIS A 63 7.10 1.38 13.88
CA HIS A 63 7.70 0.15 14.42
C HIS A 63 6.64 -0.81 14.98
N HIS A 64 5.44 -0.76 14.41
CA HIS A 64 4.28 -1.49 14.89
C HIS A 64 4.04 -2.68 13.96
N LYS A 65 3.91 -3.88 14.52
CA LYS A 65 3.65 -5.14 13.80
C LYS A 65 4.68 -5.54 12.72
N THR A 66 5.96 -5.20 12.88
CA THR A 66 7.06 -5.69 12.01
C THR A 66 7.37 -7.19 12.15
N LEU A 67 6.91 -7.83 13.23
CA LEU A 67 7.19 -9.25 13.53
C LEU A 67 6.14 -10.23 12.98
N HIS A 68 4.98 -9.75 12.52
CA HIS A 68 3.98 -10.65 11.93
C HIS A 68 4.41 -11.04 10.51
N LYS A 69 4.77 -12.32 10.33
CA LYS A 69 5.22 -12.91 9.05
C LYS A 69 4.31 -12.55 7.88
N LYS A 70 3.00 -12.44 8.11
CA LYS A 70 1.99 -12.03 7.11
C LYS A 70 2.24 -10.63 6.54
N PHE A 71 2.64 -9.67 7.36
CA PHE A 71 2.96 -8.32 6.92
C PHE A 71 4.38 -8.20 6.34
N LYS A 72 5.33 -8.90 6.96
CA LYS A 72 6.73 -8.91 6.50
C LYS A 72 6.87 -9.46 5.07
N TYR A 73 6.10 -10.50 4.72
CA TYR A 73 6.13 -11.08 3.36
C TYR A 73 4.98 -10.59 2.47
N GLY A 74 3.80 -10.32 3.02
CA GLY A 74 2.63 -9.92 2.24
C GLY A 74 2.80 -8.57 1.55
N ILE A 75 3.35 -7.56 2.24
CA ILE A 75 3.58 -6.23 1.65
C ILE A 75 4.60 -6.29 0.50
N PRO A 76 5.80 -6.90 0.65
CA PRO A 76 6.74 -7.01 -0.47
C PRO A 76 6.24 -7.91 -1.60
N LEU A 77 5.44 -8.95 -1.31
CA LEU A 77 4.82 -9.78 -2.36
C LEU A 77 3.84 -8.95 -3.21
N ILE A 78 2.98 -8.16 -2.56
CA ILE A 78 2.07 -7.23 -3.24
C ILE A 78 2.84 -6.18 -4.03
N MET A 79 3.93 -5.65 -3.46
CA MET A 79 4.78 -4.67 -4.13
C MET A 79 5.43 -5.26 -5.39
N MET A 80 5.92 -6.51 -5.32
CA MET A 80 6.43 -7.24 -6.49
C MET A 80 5.34 -7.46 -7.55
N ALA A 81 4.12 -7.84 -7.13
CA ALA A 81 3.00 -8.02 -8.06
C ALA A 81 2.62 -6.71 -8.76
N GLN A 82 2.59 -5.58 -8.05
CA GLN A 82 2.38 -4.27 -8.66
C GLN A 82 3.50 -3.90 -9.64
N PHE A 83 4.76 -4.13 -9.27
CA PHE A 83 5.90 -3.85 -10.16
C PHE A 83 5.85 -4.70 -11.43
N ALA A 84 5.50 -5.98 -11.32
CA ALA A 84 5.32 -6.88 -12.47
C ALA A 84 4.18 -6.42 -13.39
N LEU A 85 3.04 -6.02 -12.82
CA LEU A 85 1.91 -5.46 -13.58
C LEU A 85 2.30 -4.15 -14.31
N LEU A 86 3.05 -3.27 -13.64
CA LEU A 86 3.52 -2.02 -14.21
C LEU A 86 4.49 -2.27 -15.37
N LEU A 87 5.45 -3.18 -15.20
CA LEU A 87 6.38 -3.59 -16.25
C LEU A 87 5.65 -4.23 -17.43
N PHE A 88 4.64 -5.07 -17.17
CA PHE A 88 3.83 -5.67 -18.22
C PHE A 88 3.04 -4.61 -19.00
N ALA A 89 2.43 -3.66 -18.30
CA ALA A 89 1.69 -2.56 -18.92
C ALA A 89 2.62 -1.68 -19.78
N LEU A 90 3.83 -1.36 -19.29
CA LEU A 90 4.85 -0.60 -20.04
C LEU A 90 5.34 -1.37 -21.26
N TYR A 91 5.62 -2.67 -21.12
CA TYR A 91 6.04 -3.52 -22.23
C TYR A 91 4.98 -3.53 -23.33
N LYS A 92 3.70 -3.70 -22.95
CA LYS A 92 2.59 -3.70 -23.90
C LYS A 92 2.35 -2.31 -24.53
N ALA A 93 2.59 -1.23 -23.80
CA ALA A 93 2.48 0.14 -24.33
C ALA A 93 3.62 0.48 -25.30
N ASN A 94 4.81 -0.10 -25.12
CA ASN A 94 5.96 0.11 -26.00
C ASN A 94 5.95 -0.83 -27.23
N SER A 95 5.09 -1.86 -27.23
CA SER A 95 4.93 -2.82 -28.33
C SER A 95 3.73 -2.55 -29.25
N VAL A 96 3.05 -1.40 -29.11
CA VAL A 96 1.97 -0.92 -29.97
C VAL A 96 2.42 0.36 -30.63
#